data_AF-A0A6B3I4Q3-F1
#
_entry.id   AF-A0A6B3I4Q3-F1
#
_cell.length_a   1.000
_cell.length_b   1.000
_cell.length_c   1.000
_cell.angle_alpha   90.00
_cell.angle_beta   90.00
_cell.angle_gamma   90.00
#
_symmetry.space_group_name_H-M   'P 1'
#
loop_
_entity.id
_entity.type
_entity.pdbx_description
1 polymer ?
#
loop_
_entity_poly.entity_id
_entity_poly.type
_entity_poly.pdbx_seq_one_letter_code
_entity_poly.pdbx_strand_id
1 'polypeptide(L)'
;LGQDNLLPTASKLGWRYDASSPGGRQMWPVKRGGVWDLPLQGMPFPGHSFEVLSMDYNILANQSKNSTKGMPSRYPGWRKQAAGAYLAGFERAYTTNRAPFFIGNHFEEWNGGIYMDAVEEVIKKTAGKKDVR
;
A
#
# COMPACT_ATOMS: atom_id res chain seq x y z
N LEU A 1 4.27 13.24 8.99
CA LEU A 1 5.25 14.19 9.57
C LEU A 1 5.73 13.59 10.89
N GLY A 2 7.00 13.19 10.94
CA GLY A 2 7.59 12.40 12.02
C GLY A 2 8.92 11.76 11.59
N GLN A 3 9.05 11.45 10.30
CA GLN A 3 10.26 10.89 9.69
C GLN A 3 11.51 11.75 9.94
N ASP A 4 11.45 13.07 9.75
CA ASP A 4 12.61 13.95 9.97
C ASP A 4 13.17 13.90 11.39
N ASN A 5 12.32 13.65 12.37
CA ASN A 5 12.73 13.48 13.76
C ASN A 5 13.23 12.04 14.04
N LEU A 6 12.79 11.05 13.27
CA LEU A 6 13.19 9.65 13.38
C LEU A 6 14.59 9.41 12.79
N LEU A 7 14.86 9.94 11.60
CA LEU A 7 16.04 9.57 10.80
C LEU A 7 17.39 9.79 11.49
N PRO A 8 17.63 10.89 12.25
CA PRO A 8 18.90 11.07 12.95
C PRO A 8 19.20 9.93 13.94
N THR A 9 18.18 9.47 14.67
CA THR A 9 18.30 8.37 15.62
C THR A 9 18.40 7.03 14.89
N ALA A 10 17.56 6.79 13.88
CA ALA A 10 17.60 5.56 13.08
C ALA A 10 18.98 5.35 12.44
N SER A 11 19.57 6.41 11.88
CA SER A 11 20.93 6.34 11.32
C SER A 11 21.99 6.03 12.38
N LYS A 12 21.94 6.66 13.56
CA LYS A 12 22.87 6.38 14.67
C LYS A 12 22.78 4.93 15.18
N LEU A 13 21.57 4.36 15.16
CA LEU A 13 21.32 2.97 15.52
C LEU A 13 21.63 1.98 14.39
N GLY A 14 22.09 2.46 13.23
CA GLY A 14 22.48 1.61 12.11
C GLY A 14 21.30 0.99 11.35
N TRP A 15 20.11 1.61 11.39
CA TRP A 15 18.97 1.14 10.61
C TRP A 15 19.30 1.13 9.11
N ARG A 16 18.96 0.02 8.44
CA ARG A 16 19.19 -0.11 7.01
C ARG A 16 18.18 0.68 6.19
N TYR A 17 16.92 0.70 6.65
CA TYR A 17 15.84 1.38 5.95
C TYR A 17 14.74 1.88 6.89
N ASP A 18 13.93 2.80 6.37
CA ASP A 18 12.67 3.29 6.92
C ASP A 18 11.58 3.15 5.84
N ALA A 19 10.36 2.81 6.26
CA ALA A 19 9.20 2.65 5.36
C ALA A 19 7.96 3.39 5.89
N SER A 20 8.17 4.44 6.71
CA SER A 20 7.10 5.19 7.38
C SER A 20 6.54 6.35 6.57
N SER A 21 7.19 6.74 5.48
CA SER A 21 6.86 7.93 4.70
C SER A 21 5.85 7.66 3.58
N PRO A 22 5.04 8.66 3.19
CA PRO A 22 4.26 8.60 1.95
C PRO A 22 5.19 8.86 0.76
N GLY A 23 5.15 7.98 -0.23
CA GLY A 23 6.12 7.87 -1.32
C GLY A 23 5.70 8.45 -2.65
N GLY A 24 4.58 9.16 -2.70
CA GLY A 24 4.06 9.69 -3.95
C GLY A 24 3.88 8.60 -5.01
N ARG A 25 4.20 8.92 -6.26
CA ARG A 25 3.84 8.09 -7.42
C ARG A 25 5.02 7.25 -7.90
N GLN A 26 5.09 6.00 -7.43
CA GLN A 26 5.99 4.94 -7.94
C GLN A 26 7.46 5.39 -7.99
N MET A 27 8.04 5.69 -6.83
CA MET A 27 9.42 6.15 -6.71
C MET A 27 10.36 5.02 -6.30
N TRP A 28 11.57 5.02 -6.87
CA TRP A 28 12.64 4.14 -6.41
C TRP A 28 13.16 4.59 -5.03
N PRO A 29 13.55 3.65 -4.16
CA PRO A 29 14.14 3.99 -2.87
C PRO A 29 15.37 4.88 -3.02
N VAL A 30 15.51 5.87 -2.13
CA VAL A 30 16.66 6.77 -2.05
C VAL A 30 17.18 6.82 -0.62
N LYS A 31 18.43 7.23 -0.41
CA LYS A 31 18.92 7.46 0.95
C LYS A 31 18.52 8.85 1.44
N ARG A 32 17.93 8.90 2.63
CA ARG A 32 17.62 10.14 3.37
C ARG A 32 18.23 10.05 4.76
N GLY A 33 19.07 11.01 5.14
CA GLY A 33 19.73 11.00 6.44
C GLY A 33 20.56 9.73 6.71
N GLY A 34 21.13 9.11 5.67
CA GLY A 34 21.94 7.88 5.79
C GLY A 34 21.15 6.56 5.75
N VAL A 35 19.82 6.60 5.84
CA VAL A 35 18.92 5.44 5.86
C VAL A 35 18.18 5.34 4.51
N TRP A 36 17.95 4.12 4.00
CA TRP A 36 17.13 3.95 2.79
C TRP A 36 15.65 4.24 3.08
N ASP A 37 15.05 5.12 2.29
CA ASP A 37 13.62 5.46 2.35
C ASP A 37 12.85 4.56 1.36
N LEU A 38 11.96 3.71 1.88
CA LEU A 38 11.08 2.82 1.12
C LEU A 38 9.62 3.26 1.31
N PRO A 39 9.17 4.27 0.58
CA PRO A 39 7.97 4.98 0.97
C PRO A 39 6.70 4.32 0.41
N LEU A 40 5.59 4.34 1.15
CA LEU A 40 4.32 3.76 0.71
C LEU A 40 3.77 4.53 -0.49
N GLN A 41 3.47 3.83 -1.57
CA GLN A 41 3.13 4.48 -2.84
C GLN A 41 1.65 4.85 -2.91
N GLY A 42 1.35 5.95 -3.61
CA GLY A 42 0.01 6.24 -4.08
C GLY A 42 -0.42 5.24 -5.16
N MET A 43 -1.66 4.78 -5.07
CA MET A 43 -2.30 3.91 -6.05
C MET A 43 -3.66 4.47 -6.48
N PRO A 44 -4.05 4.27 -7.77
CA PRO A 44 -5.40 4.56 -8.21
C PRO A 44 -6.44 3.92 -7.29
N PHE A 45 -7.50 4.65 -6.96
CA PHE A 45 -8.59 4.12 -6.18
C PHE A 45 -9.86 4.05 -7.04
N PRO A 46 -10.23 2.86 -7.57
CA PRO A 46 -11.30 2.73 -8.56
C PRO A 46 -12.62 3.36 -8.09
N GLY A 47 -13.25 4.18 -8.93
CA GLY A 47 -14.48 4.91 -8.58
C GLY A 47 -14.24 6.24 -7.88
N HIS A 48 -12.99 6.66 -7.72
CA HIS A 48 -12.60 7.95 -7.15
C HIS A 48 -11.66 8.71 -8.09
N SER A 49 -11.63 10.03 -7.96
CA SER A 49 -10.69 10.92 -8.68
C SER A 49 -9.34 11.09 -7.98
N PHE A 50 -9.20 10.52 -6.78
CA PHE A 50 -7.99 10.61 -5.96
C PHE A 50 -7.31 9.26 -5.80
N GLU A 51 -6.06 9.30 -5.32
CA GLU A 51 -5.25 8.12 -5.01
C GLU A 51 -5.21 7.87 -3.50
N VAL A 52 -5.06 6.61 -3.11
CA VAL A 52 -4.84 6.20 -1.72
C VAL A 52 -3.44 5.60 -1.58
N LEU A 53 -2.86 5.64 -0.39
CA LEU A 53 -1.60 4.92 -0.13
C LEU A 53 -1.85 3.42 -0.23
N SER A 54 -0.84 2.66 -0.63
CA SER A 54 -0.85 1.21 -0.77
C SER A 54 -0.93 0.47 0.58
N MET A 55 -1.92 0.84 1.40
CA MET A 55 -2.22 0.28 2.70
C MET A 55 -3.73 0.11 2.89
N ASP A 56 -4.12 -1.02 3.47
CA ASP A 56 -5.52 -1.37 3.76
C ASP A 56 -6.25 -0.31 4.60
N TYR A 57 -5.59 0.28 5.60
CA TYR A 57 -6.17 1.34 6.42
C TYR A 57 -6.63 2.54 5.57
N ASN A 58 -5.84 2.94 4.57
CA ASN A 58 -6.22 4.06 3.70
C ASN A 58 -7.43 3.74 2.83
N ILE A 59 -7.57 2.49 2.39
CA ILE A 59 -8.78 2.04 1.68
C ILE A 59 -9.97 2.01 2.65
N LEU A 60 -9.79 1.43 3.84
CA LEU A 60 -10.81 1.31 4.89
C LEU A 60 -11.36 2.67 5.30
N ALA A 61 -10.47 3.63 5.56
CA ALA A 61 -10.83 4.99 5.91
C ALA A 61 -11.81 5.60 4.91
N ASN A 62 -11.59 5.35 3.61
CA ASN A 62 -12.42 5.89 2.54
C ASN A 62 -13.68 5.05 2.25
N GLN A 63 -13.65 3.74 2.51
CA GLN A 63 -14.80 2.85 2.29
C GLN A 63 -15.82 2.92 3.43
N SER A 64 -15.35 2.81 4.68
CA SER A 64 -16.20 2.64 5.87
C SER A 64 -16.05 3.76 6.90
N LYS A 65 -15.44 4.89 6.55
CA LYS A 65 -15.20 6.03 7.46
C LYS A 65 -14.49 5.60 8.74
N ASN A 66 -13.40 4.86 8.60
CA ASN A 66 -12.58 4.30 9.68
C ASN A 66 -13.24 3.19 10.53
N SER A 67 -14.47 2.77 10.22
CA SER A 67 -15.08 1.63 10.92
C SER A 67 -14.46 0.31 10.44
N THR A 68 -14.02 -0.52 11.38
CA THR A 68 -13.58 -1.90 11.12
C THR A 68 -14.76 -2.89 11.04
N LYS A 69 -15.99 -2.41 11.27
CA LYS A 69 -17.24 -3.16 11.18
C LYS A 69 -18.29 -2.34 10.43
N GLY A 70 -17.93 -1.89 9.22
CA GLY A 70 -18.81 -1.15 8.33
C GLY A 70 -19.98 -2.00 7.82
N MET A 71 -20.81 -1.43 6.93
CA MET A 71 -22.03 -2.07 6.41
C MET A 71 -21.74 -3.35 5.60
N PRO A 72 -22.14 -4.56 6.08
CA PRO A 72 -21.80 -5.83 5.43
C PRO A 72 -22.28 -5.96 3.98
N SER A 73 -23.43 -5.36 3.65
CA SER A 73 -23.96 -5.37 2.27
C SER A 73 -23.04 -4.67 1.27
N ARG A 74 -22.08 -3.86 1.71
CA ARG A 74 -21.07 -3.22 0.86
C ARG A 74 -19.79 -4.03 0.69
N TYR A 75 -19.55 -5.04 1.52
CA TYR A 75 -18.29 -5.80 1.54
C TYR A 75 -17.90 -6.39 0.18
N PRO A 76 -18.81 -6.99 -0.62
CA PRO A 76 -18.43 -7.50 -1.94
C PRO A 76 -17.87 -6.42 -2.88
N GLY A 77 -18.50 -5.23 -2.87
CA GLY A 77 -18.04 -4.09 -3.68
C GLY A 77 -16.72 -3.52 -3.17
N TRP A 78 -16.58 -3.39 -1.84
CA TRP A 78 -15.37 -2.89 -1.20
C TRP A 78 -14.16 -3.82 -1.38
N ARG A 79 -14.36 -5.14 -1.26
CA ARG A 79 -13.34 -6.15 -1.57
C ARG A 79 -12.83 -6.01 -3.00
N LYS A 80 -13.76 -5.91 -3.97
CA LYS A 80 -13.41 -5.73 -5.39
C LYS A 80 -12.65 -4.43 -5.64
N GLN A 81 -13.06 -3.33 -5.00
CA GLN A 81 -12.41 -2.04 -5.11
C GLN A 81 -10.99 -2.05 -4.51
N ALA A 82 -10.80 -2.70 -3.35
CA ALA A 82 -9.51 -2.85 -2.69
C ALA A 82 -8.52 -3.65 -3.56
N ALA A 83 -8.95 -4.84 -4.04
CA ALA A 83 -8.12 -5.64 -4.95
C ALA A 83 -7.81 -4.88 -6.24
N GLY A 84 -8.80 -4.16 -6.79
CA GLY A 84 -8.63 -3.32 -7.98
C GLY A 84 -7.61 -2.19 -7.76
N ALA A 85 -7.60 -1.55 -6.60
CA ALA A 85 -6.62 -0.51 -6.27
C ALA A 85 -5.20 -1.07 -6.22
N TYR A 86 -4.99 -2.19 -5.52
CA TYR A 86 -3.69 -2.85 -5.46
C TYR A 86 -3.20 -3.32 -6.84
N LEU A 87 -4.08 -3.93 -7.64
CA LEU A 87 -3.75 -4.36 -9.00
C LEU A 87 -3.41 -3.17 -9.90
N ALA A 88 -4.11 -2.03 -9.76
CA ALA A 88 -3.80 -0.82 -10.51
C ALA A 88 -2.46 -0.21 -10.10
N GLY A 89 -2.12 -0.24 -8.80
CA GLY A 89 -0.80 0.15 -8.28
C GLY A 89 0.30 -0.75 -8.83
N PHE A 90 0.11 -2.07 -8.79
CA PHE A 90 1.01 -3.05 -9.40
C PHE A 90 1.19 -2.79 -10.90
N GLU A 91 0.11 -2.67 -11.66
CA GLU A 91 0.15 -2.49 -13.12
C GLU A 91 0.91 -1.22 -13.48
N ARG A 92 0.69 -0.13 -12.73
CA ARG A 92 1.44 1.11 -12.91
C ARG A 92 2.93 0.90 -12.67
N ALA A 93 3.34 0.27 -11.57
CA ALA A 93 4.76 -0.01 -11.33
C ALA A 93 5.34 -0.91 -12.43
N TYR A 94 4.60 -1.95 -12.81
CA TYR A 94 4.99 -2.96 -13.78
C TYR A 94 5.11 -2.44 -15.22
N THR A 95 4.34 -1.44 -15.61
CA THR A 95 4.36 -0.89 -16.98
C THR A 95 5.16 0.40 -17.11
N THR A 96 5.65 0.95 -16.00
CA THR A 96 6.43 2.20 -16.00
C THR A 96 7.88 1.95 -15.56
N ASN A 97 8.34 2.62 -14.51
CA ASN A 97 9.74 2.64 -14.10
C ASN A 97 10.17 1.43 -13.25
N ARG A 98 9.29 0.46 -13.01
CA ARG A 98 9.56 -0.75 -12.22
C ARG A 98 10.03 -0.49 -10.79
N ALA A 99 9.71 0.68 -10.22
CA ALA A 99 9.95 0.93 -8.81
C ALA A 99 9.26 -0.16 -7.95
N PRO A 100 9.88 -0.62 -6.85
CA PRO A 100 9.28 -1.64 -5.99
C PRO A 100 7.87 -1.25 -5.52
N PHE A 101 6.89 -2.14 -5.63
CA PHE A 101 5.52 -1.91 -5.15
C PHE A 101 5.28 -2.70 -3.87
N PHE A 102 4.96 -2.01 -2.78
CA PHE A 102 4.72 -2.61 -1.47
C PHE A 102 3.27 -2.41 -1.04
N ILE A 103 2.67 -3.46 -0.49
CA ILE A 103 1.33 -3.39 0.13
C ILE A 103 1.52 -3.51 1.64
N GLY A 104 1.19 -2.44 2.37
CA GLY A 104 1.03 -2.49 3.83
C GLY A 104 -0.32 -3.09 4.18
N ASN A 105 -0.37 -4.12 5.02
CA ASN A 105 -1.64 -4.74 5.38
C ASN A 105 -1.60 -5.22 6.83
N HIS A 106 -2.69 -5.03 7.55
CA HIS A 106 -2.88 -5.52 8.91
C HIS A 106 -3.44 -6.94 8.85
N PHE A 107 -2.88 -7.86 9.64
CA PHE A 107 -3.41 -9.22 9.76
C PHE A 107 -4.65 -9.24 10.66
N GLU A 108 -5.71 -8.60 10.17
CA GLU A 108 -6.96 -8.32 10.87
C GLU A 108 -8.17 -8.60 9.99
N GLU A 109 -9.31 -8.91 10.60
CA GLU A 109 -10.57 -9.20 9.89
C GLU A 109 -11.44 -7.95 9.65
N TRP A 110 -10.83 -6.79 9.44
CA TRP A 110 -11.57 -5.55 9.26
C TRP A 110 -12.56 -5.63 8.09
N ASN A 111 -13.78 -5.18 8.34
CA ASN A 111 -14.91 -5.27 7.42
C ASN A 111 -15.12 -6.70 6.88
N GLY A 112 -14.97 -7.71 7.75
CA GLY A 112 -15.17 -9.11 7.38
C GLY A 112 -14.02 -9.70 6.56
N GLY A 113 -12.79 -9.24 6.79
CA GLY A 113 -11.57 -9.77 6.17
C GLY A 113 -11.31 -9.34 4.73
N ILE A 114 -12.10 -8.39 4.20
CA ILE A 114 -12.05 -8.03 2.77
C ILE A 114 -10.68 -7.54 2.27
N TYR A 115 -9.84 -6.99 3.15
CA TYR A 115 -8.51 -6.50 2.77
C TYR A 115 -7.48 -7.63 2.66
N MET A 116 -7.58 -8.64 3.53
CA MET A 116 -6.79 -9.87 3.40
C MET A 116 -7.16 -10.61 2.11
N ASP A 117 -8.45 -10.75 1.81
CA ASP A 117 -8.93 -11.34 0.56
C ASP A 117 -8.41 -10.55 -0.67
N ALA A 118 -8.33 -9.23 -0.57
CA ALA A 118 -7.82 -8.38 -1.63
C ALA A 118 -6.32 -8.59 -1.87
N VAL A 119 -5.51 -8.77 -0.82
CA VAL A 119 -4.08 -9.11 -0.94
C VAL A 119 -3.91 -10.49 -1.58
N GLU A 120 -4.68 -11.49 -1.15
CA GLU A 120 -4.65 -12.84 -1.72
C GLU A 120 -4.94 -12.81 -3.23
N GLU A 121 -5.97 -12.07 -3.64
CA GLU A 121 -6.35 -11.90 -5.04
C GLU A 121 -5.24 -11.26 -5.89
N VAL A 122 -4.52 -10.29 -5.33
CA VAL A 122 -3.38 -9.65 -6.00
C VAL A 122 -2.26 -10.66 -6.21
N ILE A 123 -1.87 -11.40 -5.16
CA ILE A 123 -0.80 -12.40 -5.23
C ILE A 123 -1.10 -13.44 -6.30
N LYS A 124 -2.33 -13.96 -6.34
CA LYS A 124 -2.79 -14.92 -7.37
C LYS A 124 -2.61 -14.41 -8.80
N LYS A 125 -2.77 -13.10 -9.01
CA LYS A 125 -2.70 -12.46 -10.34
C LYS A 125 -1.31 -12.00 -10.74
N THR A 126 -0.41 -11.76 -9.79
CA THR A 126 0.89 -11.13 -10.06
C THR A 126 2.07 -12.09 -9.90
N ALA A 127 2.01 -13.04 -8.95
CA ALA A 127 3.14 -13.89 -8.61
C ALA A 127 3.60 -14.83 -9.75
N GLY A 128 2.72 -15.16 -10.69
CA GLY A 128 3.04 -16.01 -11.84
C GLY A 128 3.75 -15.30 -13.00
N LYS A 129 3.96 -13.97 -12.93
CA LYS A 129 4.63 -13.20 -13.98
C LYS A 129 6.14 -13.43 -13.93
N LYS A 130 6.76 -13.72 -15.08
CA LYS A 130 8.18 -14.17 -15.20
C LYS A 130 9.20 -13.21 -14.59
N ASP A 131 8.88 -11.93 -14.54
CA ASP A 131 9.70 -10.80 -14.13
C ASP A 131 9.22 -10.15 -12.82
N VAL A 132 8.34 -10.84 -12.08
CA VAL A 132 7.93 -10.49 -10.70
C VAL A 132 8.66 -11.43 -9.72
N ARG A 133 9.02 -10.90 -8.55
CA ARG A 133 9.71 -11.61 -7.48
C ARG A 133 9.01 -11.36 -6.15
#